data_AF-A0A0S3PMR7-F1
#
_entry.id   AF-A0A0S3PMR7-F1
#
_cell.length_a   1.000
_cell.length_b   1.000
_cell.length_c   1.000
_cell.angle_alpha   90.00
_cell.angle_beta   90.00
_cell.angle_gamma   90.00
#
_symmetry.space_group_name_H-M   'P 1'
#
loop_
_entity.id
_entity.type
_entity.pdbx_description
1 polymer ?
#
loop_
_entity_poly.entity_id
_entity_poly.type
_entity_poly.pdbx_seq_one_letter_code
_entity_poly.pdbx_strand_id
1 'polypeptide(L)'
;MAFYAKIVPLNPLILLYYRFNDLFYSTPYPIINLFLLYLSVAALPLLNIRLIFIYFFIFCFLSFAQKIYSSTKSIHQQKIKVGVVQVGLYYQLGGNTTNFFPDLLKFLRKNNDVDMVVFSENTVYGFKNQFNKKITQKMISDLKASNAHQRHAFIFNFFGFNDINNIVSVYYYKDNLLINQKKALIPFVEQQWFFSDKHDNTYEYLSIRKDIVNQHINHNGINIKTYICYDVLFPETHKSDNGLVIVQSNYKLLDKNDMYNRIIKNGSILGWFAVATNSLAYINIQNHGGTVLIRKNGKIDYNIFTTSLKKHFLSLMYKLYTSLSMISCICVVSAYSDMINHLFAWNIDQ
;
A
#
# COMPACT_ATOMS: atom_id res chain seq x y z
N MET A 1 24.43 2.94 -17.90
CA MET A 1 24.26 2.59 -16.47
C MET A 1 23.33 1.39 -16.39
N ALA A 2 23.78 0.29 -15.79
CA ALA A 2 22.99 -0.93 -15.65
C ALA A 2 21.73 -0.64 -14.79
N PHE A 3 20.56 -0.62 -15.44
CA PHE A 3 19.28 -0.63 -14.75
C PHE A 3 19.03 -2.06 -14.27
N TYR A 4 19.39 -2.36 -13.02
CA TYR A 4 18.96 -3.59 -12.38
C TYR A 4 17.44 -3.53 -12.24
N ALA A 5 16.74 -4.41 -12.95
CA ALA A 5 15.34 -4.64 -12.68
C ALA A 5 15.18 -5.04 -11.21
N LYS A 6 14.36 -4.28 -10.48
CA LYS A 6 14.13 -4.56 -9.08
C LYS A 6 13.25 -5.80 -8.97
N ILE A 7 13.79 -6.88 -8.43
CA ILE A 7 13.03 -8.10 -8.14
C ILE A 7 12.45 -7.97 -6.74
N VAL A 8 11.16 -8.25 -6.58
CA VAL A 8 10.49 -8.20 -5.29
C VAL A 8 11.18 -9.19 -4.34
N PRO A 9 11.63 -8.74 -3.15
CA PRO A 9 12.22 -9.63 -2.16
C PRO A 9 11.13 -10.49 -1.51
N LEU A 10 10.82 -11.61 -2.15
CA LEU A 10 9.78 -12.54 -1.72
C LEU A 10 10.32 -13.49 -0.65
N ASN A 11 9.69 -13.47 0.53
CA ASN A 11 9.80 -14.52 1.53
C ASN A 11 8.39 -15.02 1.89
N PRO A 12 8.06 -16.31 1.70
CA PRO A 12 6.73 -16.84 1.98
C PRO A 12 6.24 -16.57 3.41
N LEU A 13 7.16 -16.48 4.38
CA LEU A 13 6.81 -16.20 5.78
C LEU A 13 6.24 -14.79 5.99
N ILE A 14 6.44 -13.85 5.06
CA ILE A 14 5.78 -12.54 5.14
C ILE A 14 4.26 -12.71 5.15
N LEU A 15 3.74 -13.72 4.44
CA LEU A 15 2.30 -14.03 4.44
C LEU A 15 1.82 -14.61 5.79
N LEU A 16 2.73 -15.03 6.67
CA LEU A 16 2.39 -15.45 8.04
C LEU A 16 2.56 -14.29 9.03
N TYR A 17 3.34 -13.27 8.69
CA TYR A 17 3.63 -12.13 9.55
C TYR A 17 2.35 -11.42 10.02
N TYR A 18 1.33 -11.30 9.16
CA TYR A 18 0.06 -10.66 9.56
C TYR A 18 -0.73 -11.48 10.60
N ARG A 19 -0.58 -12.82 10.63
CA ARG A 19 -1.27 -13.71 11.58
C ARG A 19 -0.62 -13.68 12.96
N PHE A 20 0.69 -13.51 12.99
CA PHE A 20 1.51 -13.58 14.20
C PHE A 20 2.21 -12.25 14.50
N ASN A 21 1.68 -11.13 13.99
CA ASN A 21 2.29 -9.80 14.14
C ASN A 21 2.48 -9.42 15.62
N ASP A 22 1.63 -9.94 16.51
CA ASP A 22 1.75 -9.72 17.96
C ASP A 22 2.88 -10.52 18.62
N LEU A 23 3.43 -11.53 17.92
CA LEU A 23 4.53 -12.38 18.35
C LEU A 23 5.86 -11.91 17.75
N PHE A 24 5.83 -11.40 16.52
CA PHE A 24 7.02 -10.95 15.81
C PHE A 24 7.50 -9.57 16.27
N TYR A 25 8.75 -9.49 16.74
CA TYR A 25 9.44 -8.23 16.93
C TYR A 25 9.44 -7.45 15.61
N SER A 26 9.00 -6.19 15.65
CA SER A 26 8.92 -5.34 14.46
C SER A 26 9.66 -4.04 14.72
N THR A 27 10.77 -3.82 14.03
CA THR A 27 11.47 -2.53 14.05
C THR A 27 10.72 -1.52 13.19
N PRO A 28 10.90 -0.21 13.43
CA PRO A 28 10.35 0.80 12.54
C PRO A 28 11.09 0.90 11.19
N TYR A 29 12.05 0.00 10.91
CA TYR A 29 12.83 -0.06 9.67
C TYR A 29 12.47 -1.34 8.89
N PRO A 30 11.63 -1.25 7.84
CA PRO A 30 11.15 -2.44 7.13
C PRO A 30 12.26 -3.32 6.55
N ILE A 31 13.35 -2.72 6.05
CA ILE A 31 14.50 -3.49 5.54
C ILE A 31 15.14 -4.38 6.63
N ILE A 32 15.18 -3.91 7.88
CA ILE A 32 15.73 -4.68 9.00
C ILE A 32 14.79 -5.82 9.34
N ASN A 33 13.47 -5.60 9.31
CA ASN A 33 12.49 -6.66 9.53
C ASN A 33 12.60 -7.77 8.48
N LEU A 34 12.80 -7.39 7.21
CA LEU A 34 13.04 -8.36 6.15
C LEU A 34 14.35 -9.13 6.37
N PHE A 35 15.43 -8.43 6.71
CA PHE A 35 16.72 -9.07 7.01
C PHE A 35 16.62 -10.09 8.15
N LEU A 36 15.98 -9.71 9.26
CA LEU A 36 15.75 -10.59 10.40
C LEU A 36 14.90 -11.81 10.03
N LEU A 37 13.91 -11.64 9.14
CA LEU A 37 13.09 -12.74 8.64
C LEU A 37 13.90 -13.73 7.78
N TYR A 38 14.78 -13.25 6.92
CA TYR A 38 15.68 -14.15 6.16
C TYR A 38 16.70 -14.82 7.07
N LEU A 39 17.25 -14.09 8.04
CA LEU A 39 18.20 -14.62 9.00
C LEU A 39 17.57 -15.73 9.84
N SER A 40 16.33 -15.56 10.30
CA SER A 40 15.65 -16.58 11.10
C SER A 40 15.42 -17.86 10.30
N VAL A 41 14.98 -17.77 9.04
CA VAL A 41 14.82 -18.93 8.15
C VAL A 41 16.14 -19.64 7.91
N ALA A 42 17.20 -18.89 7.61
CA ALA A 42 18.51 -19.45 7.30
C ALA A 42 19.20 -20.09 8.53
N ALA A 43 19.00 -19.51 9.72
CA ALA A 43 19.66 -19.96 10.95
C ALA A 43 18.94 -21.11 11.64
N LEU A 44 17.60 -21.21 11.55
CA LEU A 44 16.79 -22.25 12.18
C LEU A 44 17.30 -23.70 11.95
N PRO A 45 17.66 -24.13 10.72
CA PRO A 45 18.13 -25.50 10.49
C PRO A 45 19.56 -25.78 10.99
N LEU A 46 20.35 -24.75 11.31
CA LEU A 46 21.75 -24.87 11.73
C LEU A 46 21.94 -24.84 13.26
N LEU A 47 20.88 -24.60 14.01
CA LEU A 47 20.95 -24.41 15.45
C LEU A 47 20.69 -25.72 16.21
N ASN A 48 21.58 -26.03 17.14
CA ASN A 48 21.35 -27.10 18.12
C ASN A 48 20.10 -26.76 18.95
N ILE A 49 19.30 -27.76 19.33
CA ILE A 49 17.98 -27.55 19.94
C ILE A 49 18.05 -26.67 21.21
N ARG A 50 19.14 -26.77 21.98
CA ARG A 50 19.41 -25.91 23.15
C ARG A 50 19.61 -24.44 22.79
N LEU A 51 20.27 -24.15 21.66
CA LEU A 51 20.44 -22.78 21.17
C LEU A 51 19.13 -22.21 20.62
N ILE A 52 18.30 -23.02 19.97
CA ILE A 52 16.94 -22.61 19.55
C ILE A 52 16.14 -22.11 20.75
N PHE A 53 16.17 -22.82 21.88
CA PHE A 53 15.50 -22.37 23.11
C PHE A 53 16.04 -21.06 23.67
N ILE A 54 17.37 -20.83 23.60
CA ILE A 54 17.98 -19.56 24.05
C ILE A 54 17.55 -18.41 23.13
N TYR A 55 17.61 -18.59 21.80
CA TYR A 55 17.13 -17.59 20.85
C TYR A 55 15.65 -17.30 21.01
N PHE A 56 14.84 -18.32 21.28
CA PHE A 56 13.41 -18.16 21.60
C PHE A 56 13.20 -17.30 22.83
N PHE A 57 13.94 -17.56 23.92
CA PHE A 57 13.84 -16.76 25.15
C PHE A 57 14.25 -15.31 24.93
N ILE A 58 15.35 -15.07 24.20
CA ILE A 58 15.81 -13.72 23.84
C ILE A 58 14.76 -13.01 22.99
N PHE A 59 14.19 -13.69 22.00
CA PHE A 59 13.16 -13.14 21.14
C PHE A 59 11.88 -12.78 21.92
N CYS A 60 11.41 -13.68 22.78
CA CYS A 60 10.28 -13.41 23.67
C CYS A 60 10.56 -12.22 24.59
N PHE A 61 11.77 -12.12 25.15
CA PHE A 61 12.19 -11.00 25.98
C PHE A 61 12.20 -9.68 25.19
N LEU A 62 12.75 -9.66 23.97
CA LEU A 62 12.77 -8.48 23.11
C LEU A 62 11.35 -8.05 22.69
N SER A 63 10.50 -8.99 22.29
CA SER A 63 9.09 -8.73 21.97
C SER A 63 8.32 -8.20 23.19
N PHE A 64 8.61 -8.70 24.39
CA PHE A 64 8.02 -8.22 25.64
C PHE A 64 8.51 -6.82 26.02
N ALA A 65 9.82 -6.57 25.96
CA ALA A 65 10.42 -5.27 26.22
C ALA A 65 9.89 -4.20 25.24
N GLN A 66 9.71 -4.56 23.96
CA GLN A 66 9.10 -3.67 22.97
C GLN A 66 7.67 -3.30 23.33
N LYS A 67 6.84 -4.26 23.79
CA LYS A 67 5.45 -3.98 24.19
C LYS A 67 5.39 -3.04 25.38
N ILE A 68 6.28 -3.21 26.37
CA ILE A 68 6.40 -2.28 27.51
C ILE A 68 6.80 -0.89 27.03
N TYR A 69 7.83 -0.79 26.18
CA TYR A 69 8.35 0.48 25.70
C TYR A 69 7.40 1.20 24.73
N SER A 70 6.57 0.45 23.99
CA SER A 70 5.56 1.01 23.08
C SER A 70 4.29 1.48 23.81
N SER A 71 4.11 1.09 25.08
CA SER A 71 2.95 1.43 25.90
C SER A 71 2.94 2.89 26.39
N THR A 72 4.00 3.68 26.18
CA THR A 72 4.16 5.01 26.80
C THR A 72 3.88 6.21 25.88
N LYS A 73 3.35 6.02 24.66
CA LYS A 73 2.92 7.15 23.82
C LYS A 73 1.40 7.36 23.88
N SER A 74 0.96 8.24 24.77
CA SER A 74 -0.37 8.87 24.70
C SER A 74 -0.33 9.94 23.62
N ILE A 75 -1.10 9.82 22.53
CA ILE A 75 -1.35 10.94 21.60
C ILE A 75 -2.77 10.86 21.01
N HIS A 76 -3.39 12.03 20.92
CA HIS A 76 -4.69 12.40 20.35
C HIS A 76 -5.32 11.47 19.30
N GLN A 77 -6.64 11.24 19.47
CA GLN A 77 -7.52 10.69 18.44
C GLN A 77 -7.68 11.70 17.28
N GLN A 78 -6.80 11.66 16.29
CA GLN A 78 -7.11 12.23 14.98
C GLN A 78 -7.88 11.17 14.17
N LYS A 79 -9.08 11.56 13.71
CA LYS A 79 -9.87 10.76 12.78
C LYS A 79 -9.74 11.42 11.42
N ILE A 80 -9.46 10.64 10.40
CA ILE A 80 -9.48 11.10 9.02
C ILE A 80 -10.33 10.12 8.22
N LYS A 81 -11.20 10.67 7.40
CA LYS A 81 -12.10 9.92 6.53
C LYS A 81 -11.62 10.04 5.09
N VAL A 82 -11.29 8.90 4.51
CA VAL A 82 -10.75 8.79 3.15
C VAL A 82 -11.84 8.34 2.20
N GLY A 83 -12.19 9.17 1.23
CA GLY A 83 -12.97 8.81 0.06
C GLY A 83 -12.09 8.03 -0.93
N VAL A 84 -12.43 6.78 -1.21
CA VAL A 84 -11.72 5.94 -2.18
C VAL A 84 -12.45 5.97 -3.52
N VAL A 85 -11.69 6.20 -4.58
CA VAL A 85 -12.16 6.26 -5.96
C VAL A 85 -11.49 5.15 -6.78
N GLN A 86 -12.25 4.12 -7.13
CA GLN A 86 -11.82 3.00 -7.96
C GLN A 86 -12.25 3.27 -9.40
N VAL A 87 -11.34 3.89 -10.16
CA VAL A 87 -11.63 4.44 -11.50
C VAL A 87 -12.07 3.36 -12.49
N GLY A 88 -11.32 2.26 -12.56
CA GLY A 88 -11.61 1.13 -13.46
C GLY A 88 -12.95 0.48 -13.16
N LEU A 89 -13.27 0.29 -11.87
CA LEU A 89 -14.56 -0.29 -11.48
C LEU A 89 -15.74 0.61 -11.86
N TYR A 90 -15.60 1.94 -11.79
CA TYR A 90 -16.65 2.86 -12.23
C TYR A 90 -17.00 2.63 -13.71
N TYR A 91 -15.98 2.56 -14.57
CA TYR A 91 -16.17 2.34 -16.00
C TYR A 91 -16.64 0.92 -16.32
N GLN A 92 -16.12 -0.09 -15.59
CA GLN A 92 -16.57 -1.48 -15.75
C GLN A 92 -18.06 -1.65 -15.45
N LEU A 93 -18.61 -0.86 -14.54
CA LEU A 93 -20.04 -0.87 -14.18
C LEU A 93 -20.91 0.02 -15.10
N GLY A 94 -20.39 0.45 -16.25
CA GLY A 94 -21.14 1.22 -17.25
C GLY A 94 -21.06 2.75 -17.09
N GLY A 95 -20.21 3.25 -16.18
CA GLY A 95 -19.92 4.68 -16.07
C GLY A 95 -19.22 5.23 -17.32
N ASN A 96 -19.25 6.55 -17.52
CA ASN A 96 -18.59 7.22 -18.65
C ASN A 96 -17.82 8.47 -18.22
N THR A 97 -16.94 8.98 -19.09
CA THR A 97 -16.02 10.08 -18.75
C THR A 97 -16.75 11.40 -18.50
N THR A 98 -17.89 11.62 -19.13
CA THR A 98 -18.73 12.82 -18.95
C THR A 98 -19.38 12.86 -17.58
N ASN A 99 -19.86 11.72 -17.08
CA ASN A 99 -20.60 11.62 -15.82
C ASN A 99 -19.71 11.36 -14.59
N PHE A 100 -18.47 10.91 -14.79
CA PHE A 100 -17.56 10.55 -13.70
C PHE A 100 -17.45 11.65 -12.63
N PHE A 101 -17.14 12.88 -13.03
CA PHE A 101 -16.91 13.96 -12.08
C PHE A 101 -18.21 14.46 -11.41
N PRO A 102 -19.33 14.66 -12.15
CA PRO A 102 -20.64 14.88 -11.54
C PRO A 102 -21.02 13.82 -10.49
N ASP A 103 -20.80 12.54 -10.78
CA ASP A 103 -21.09 11.44 -9.85
C ASP A 103 -20.18 11.47 -8.62
N LEU A 104 -18.90 11.77 -8.81
CA LEU A 104 -17.96 11.97 -7.71
C LEU A 104 -18.40 13.12 -6.80
N LEU A 105 -18.78 14.27 -7.37
CA LEU A 105 -19.29 15.40 -6.60
C LEU A 105 -20.57 15.03 -5.83
N LYS A 106 -21.47 14.26 -6.44
CA LYS A 106 -22.68 13.74 -5.78
C LYS A 106 -22.32 12.84 -4.59
N PHE A 107 -21.31 11.99 -4.74
CA PHE A 107 -20.78 11.17 -3.64
C PHE A 107 -20.20 12.03 -2.50
N LEU A 108 -19.42 13.07 -2.82
CA LEU A 108 -18.81 13.95 -1.82
C LEU A 108 -19.85 14.81 -1.09
N ARG A 109 -20.90 15.27 -1.79
CA ARG A 109 -22.03 15.97 -1.13
C ARG A 109 -22.74 15.09 -0.10
N LYS A 110 -22.90 13.79 -0.41
CA LYS A 110 -23.47 12.81 0.52
C LYS A 110 -22.52 12.42 1.67
N ASN A 111 -21.22 12.58 1.47
CA ASN A 111 -20.17 12.24 2.44
C ASN A 111 -19.33 13.48 2.75
N ASN A 112 -20.01 14.48 3.30
CA ASN A 112 -19.49 15.84 3.46
C ASN A 112 -18.35 15.95 4.50
N ASP A 113 -18.15 14.89 5.27
CA ASP A 113 -17.15 14.66 6.32
C ASP A 113 -15.92 13.89 5.81
N VAL A 114 -15.82 13.61 4.51
CA VAL A 114 -14.59 13.10 3.90
C VAL A 114 -13.53 14.20 3.93
N ASP A 115 -12.35 13.91 4.49
CA ASP A 115 -11.25 14.86 4.52
C ASP A 115 -10.43 14.81 3.23
N MET A 116 -10.25 13.60 2.69
CA MET A 116 -9.37 13.33 1.56
C MET A 116 -9.98 12.33 0.58
N VAL A 117 -9.84 12.58 -0.71
CA VAL A 117 -10.29 11.71 -1.80
C VAL A 117 -9.08 11.15 -2.53
N VAL A 118 -9.00 9.84 -2.70
CA VAL A 118 -7.84 9.17 -3.28
C VAL A 118 -8.24 8.24 -4.42
N PHE A 119 -7.56 8.41 -5.54
CA PHE A 119 -7.80 7.68 -6.78
C PHE A 119 -6.93 6.42 -6.84
N SER A 120 -7.46 5.35 -7.43
CA SER A 120 -6.68 4.17 -7.81
C SER A 120 -5.67 4.50 -8.92
N GLU A 121 -4.63 3.66 -9.03
CA GLU A 121 -3.79 3.67 -10.23
C GLU A 121 -4.65 3.36 -11.44
N ASN A 122 -4.52 4.16 -12.50
CA ASN A 122 -5.37 4.04 -13.67
C ASN A 122 -4.65 4.58 -14.91
N THR A 123 -5.08 4.11 -16.07
CA THR A 123 -4.58 4.55 -17.38
C THR A 123 -5.55 5.50 -18.09
N VAL A 124 -6.68 5.85 -17.47
CA VAL A 124 -7.70 6.74 -18.06
C VAL A 124 -7.28 8.19 -17.90
N TYR A 125 -6.87 8.58 -16.70
CA TYR A 125 -6.42 9.94 -16.42
C TYR A 125 -4.90 10.04 -16.54
N GLY A 126 -4.42 11.02 -17.28
CA GLY A 126 -3.01 11.18 -17.59
C GLY A 126 -2.77 12.01 -18.85
N PHE A 127 -1.49 12.31 -19.10
CA PHE A 127 -1.05 13.20 -20.17
C PHE A 127 -0.36 12.46 -21.33
N LYS A 128 -0.23 11.14 -21.25
CA LYS A 128 0.51 10.36 -22.25
C LYS A 128 -0.14 10.32 -23.64
N ASN A 129 -1.48 10.36 -23.71
CA ASN A 129 -2.20 10.44 -24.98
C ASN A 129 -3.17 11.63 -25.00
N GLN A 130 -3.51 12.12 -26.19
CA GLN A 130 -4.30 13.35 -26.37
C GLN A 130 -5.73 13.24 -25.83
N PHE A 131 -6.34 12.05 -25.95
CA PHE A 131 -7.69 11.82 -25.44
C PHE A 131 -7.73 11.89 -23.90
N ASN A 132 -6.85 11.14 -23.24
CA ASN A 132 -6.67 11.12 -21.80
C ASN A 132 -6.31 12.51 -21.27
N LYS A 133 -5.45 13.25 -22.00
CA LYS A 133 -5.09 14.62 -21.64
C LYS A 133 -6.34 15.52 -21.60
N LYS A 134 -7.20 15.47 -22.63
CA LYS A 134 -8.43 16.28 -22.68
C LYS A 134 -9.38 15.95 -21.51
N ILE A 135 -9.63 14.67 -21.23
CA ILE A 135 -10.52 14.28 -20.12
C ILE A 135 -9.92 14.62 -18.76
N THR A 136 -8.60 14.53 -18.61
CA THR A 136 -7.88 14.90 -17.37
C THR A 136 -7.94 16.40 -17.13
N GLN A 137 -7.70 17.21 -18.17
CA GLN A 137 -7.82 18.67 -18.10
C GLN A 137 -9.25 19.10 -17.77
N LYS A 138 -10.26 18.44 -18.36
CA LYS A 138 -11.67 18.69 -18.03
C LYS A 138 -11.97 18.37 -16.57
N MET A 139 -11.51 17.21 -16.06
CA MET A 139 -11.68 16.84 -14.65
C MET A 139 -11.04 17.86 -13.70
N ILE A 140 -9.81 18.31 -13.99
CA ILE A 140 -9.13 19.33 -13.20
C ILE A 140 -9.88 20.67 -13.26
N SER A 141 -10.38 21.05 -14.43
CA SER A 141 -11.20 22.25 -14.60
C SER A 141 -12.49 22.19 -13.77
N ASP A 142 -13.19 21.06 -13.79
CA ASP A 142 -14.42 20.88 -13.03
C ASP A 142 -14.18 20.85 -11.52
N LEU A 143 -13.05 20.29 -11.09
CA LEU A 143 -12.59 20.34 -9.70
C LEU A 143 -12.34 21.77 -9.21
N LYS A 144 -11.77 22.61 -10.06
CA LYS A 144 -11.55 24.02 -9.77
C LYS A 144 -12.87 24.78 -9.74
N ALA A 145 -13.70 24.63 -10.78
CA ALA A 145 -15.01 25.29 -10.89
C ALA A 145 -15.97 24.94 -9.73
N SER A 146 -15.90 23.71 -9.22
CA SER A 146 -16.72 23.25 -8.10
C SER A 146 -16.17 23.64 -6.72
N ASN A 147 -14.96 24.21 -6.63
CA ASN A 147 -14.24 24.48 -5.38
C ASN A 147 -14.06 23.25 -4.47
N ALA A 148 -14.21 22.03 -4.99
CA ALA A 148 -14.14 20.83 -4.18
C ALA A 148 -12.76 20.65 -3.50
N HIS A 149 -11.69 21.07 -4.19
CA HIS A 149 -10.30 21.05 -3.69
C HIS A 149 -10.02 22.02 -2.52
N GLN A 150 -10.93 22.96 -2.25
CA GLN A 150 -10.84 23.85 -1.08
C GLN A 150 -11.36 23.14 0.18
N ARG A 151 -12.33 22.23 0.00
CA ARG A 151 -12.97 21.48 1.09
C ARG A 151 -12.29 20.14 1.35
N HIS A 152 -12.02 19.39 0.29
CA HIS A 152 -11.45 18.04 0.36
C HIS A 152 -10.05 18.05 -0.24
N ALA A 153 -9.10 17.36 0.39
CA ALA A 153 -7.84 17.07 -0.24
C ALA A 153 -8.02 16.00 -1.31
N PHE A 154 -7.28 16.09 -2.42
CA PHE A 154 -7.30 15.08 -3.47
C PHE A 154 -5.91 14.47 -3.63
N ILE A 155 -5.84 13.16 -3.77
CA ILE A 155 -4.65 12.43 -4.24
C ILE A 155 -5.05 11.73 -5.53
N PHE A 156 -4.73 12.37 -6.64
CA PHE A 156 -4.95 11.81 -7.98
C PHE A 156 -3.88 10.79 -8.32
N ASN A 157 -4.18 9.92 -9.28
CA ASN A 157 -3.18 9.12 -9.96
C ASN A 157 -3.27 9.42 -11.47
N PHE A 158 -2.15 9.80 -12.07
CA PHE A 158 -2.07 10.14 -13.48
C PHE A 158 -1.01 9.32 -14.21
N PHE A 159 -1.40 8.74 -15.35
CA PHE A 159 -0.51 8.08 -16.28
C PHE A 159 0.19 9.10 -17.19
N GLY A 160 1.34 9.60 -16.74
CA GLY A 160 1.98 10.79 -17.26
C GLY A 160 1.31 12.08 -16.76
N PHE A 161 2.11 13.11 -16.47
CA PHE A 161 1.60 14.39 -16.00
C PHE A 161 2.50 15.54 -16.47
N ASN A 162 1.95 16.45 -17.28
CA ASN A 162 2.72 17.50 -17.96
C ASN A 162 3.91 16.92 -18.75
N ASP A 163 5.14 17.27 -18.35
CA ASP A 163 6.42 16.82 -18.92
C ASP A 163 6.97 15.56 -18.23
N ILE A 164 6.28 15.01 -17.22
CA ILE A 164 6.70 13.83 -16.48
C ILE A 164 6.17 12.57 -17.19
N ASN A 165 7.05 11.84 -17.86
CA ASN A 165 6.76 10.51 -18.42
C ASN A 165 6.89 9.39 -17.35
N ASN A 166 6.01 9.43 -16.34
CA ASN A 166 5.91 8.43 -15.27
C ASN A 166 4.46 8.37 -14.76
N ILE A 167 4.11 7.33 -13.99
CA ILE A 167 2.90 7.35 -13.17
C ILE A 167 3.16 8.22 -11.95
N VAL A 168 2.28 9.18 -11.71
CA VAL A 168 2.42 10.12 -10.60
C VAL A 168 1.20 10.13 -9.69
N SER A 169 1.46 10.34 -8.41
CA SER A 169 0.50 10.65 -7.37
C SER A 169 0.52 12.16 -7.16
N VAL A 170 -0.61 12.84 -7.42
CA VAL A 170 -0.70 14.30 -7.30
C VAL A 170 -1.62 14.67 -6.16
N TYR A 171 -1.05 15.23 -5.10
CA TYR A 171 -1.78 15.83 -4.00
C TYR A 171 -2.22 17.25 -4.39
N TYR A 172 -3.49 17.58 -4.17
CA TYR A 172 -4.04 18.92 -4.39
C TYR A 172 -5.04 19.29 -3.31
N TYR A 173 -4.76 20.37 -2.57
CA TYR A 173 -5.63 20.90 -1.51
C TYR A 173 -5.34 22.38 -1.26
N LYS A 174 -6.37 23.23 -1.26
CA LYS A 174 -6.24 24.69 -1.04
C LYS A 174 -5.10 25.31 -1.87
N ASP A 175 -5.09 24.97 -3.15
CA ASP A 175 -4.08 25.39 -4.14
C ASP A 175 -2.64 24.95 -3.89
N ASN A 176 -2.39 24.17 -2.83
CA ASN A 176 -1.11 23.50 -2.63
C ASN A 176 -1.07 22.21 -3.44
N LEU A 177 0.00 22.06 -4.22
CA LEU A 177 0.23 20.91 -5.09
C LEU A 177 1.55 20.22 -4.72
N LEU A 178 1.50 18.90 -4.59
CA LEU A 178 2.68 18.06 -4.35
C LEU A 178 2.62 16.86 -5.29
N ILE A 179 3.75 16.54 -5.91
CA ILE A 179 3.87 15.47 -6.89
C ILE A 179 4.84 14.42 -6.36
N ASN A 180 4.37 13.19 -6.27
CA ASN A 180 5.19 12.01 -6.06
C ASN A 180 5.15 11.15 -7.33
N GLN A 181 6.26 10.53 -7.69
CA GLN A 181 6.32 9.63 -8.85
C GLN A 181 6.56 8.18 -8.44
N LYS A 182 6.25 7.24 -9.34
CA LYS A 182 6.56 5.82 -9.16
C LYS A 182 8.09 5.61 -9.11
N LYS A 183 8.58 4.87 -8.11
CA LYS A 183 10.01 4.63 -7.79
C LYS A 183 10.56 3.29 -8.31
N ALA A 184 9.68 2.37 -8.69
CA ALA A 184 9.97 1.06 -9.23
C ALA A 184 8.94 0.74 -10.31
N LEU A 185 9.40 0.75 -11.56
CA LEU A 185 8.59 0.39 -12.70
C LEU A 185 8.57 -1.14 -12.85
N ILE A 186 7.43 -1.69 -13.27
CA ILE A 186 7.29 -3.11 -13.57
C ILE A 186 8.19 -3.43 -14.77
N PRO A 187 9.18 -4.32 -14.63
CA PRO A 187 10.02 -4.74 -15.76
C PRO A 187 9.16 -5.31 -16.89
N PHE A 188 9.53 -5.05 -18.14
CA PHE A 188 8.85 -5.52 -19.37
C PHE A 188 7.48 -4.89 -19.65
N VAL A 189 6.79 -4.37 -18.64
CA VAL A 189 5.45 -3.76 -18.78
C VAL A 189 5.55 -2.24 -18.82
N GLU A 190 6.27 -1.65 -17.88
CA GLU A 190 6.38 -0.19 -17.72
C GLU A 190 7.77 0.33 -18.12
N GLN A 191 8.78 -0.54 -18.08
CA GLN A 191 10.16 -0.22 -18.40
C GLN A 191 10.70 -1.17 -19.47
N GLN A 192 11.44 -0.60 -20.43
CA GLN A 192 12.17 -1.36 -21.44
C GLN A 192 13.26 -2.22 -20.77
N TRP A 193 13.43 -3.44 -21.29
CA TRP A 193 14.46 -4.34 -20.81
C TRP A 193 15.81 -4.10 -21.49
N PHE A 194 16.92 -4.45 -20.83
CA PHE A 194 18.26 -4.27 -21.38
C PHE A 194 18.53 -5.16 -22.63
N PHE A 195 17.83 -6.28 -22.75
CA PHE A 195 17.85 -7.16 -23.93
C PHE A 195 16.66 -6.96 -24.89
N SER A 196 15.87 -5.89 -24.72
CA SER A 196 14.83 -5.54 -25.69
C SER A 196 15.44 -5.18 -27.05
N ASP A 197 14.74 -5.52 -28.13
CA ASP A 197 15.18 -5.18 -29.49
C ASP A 197 15.24 -3.66 -29.68
N LYS A 198 16.21 -3.19 -30.48
CA LYS A 198 16.40 -1.76 -30.79
C LYS A 198 15.20 -1.13 -31.52
N HIS A 199 14.26 -1.94 -31.99
CA HIS A 199 13.06 -1.50 -32.71
C HIS A 199 11.82 -1.38 -31.80
N ASP A 200 11.93 -1.66 -30.49
CA ASP A 200 10.82 -1.46 -29.56
C ASP A 200 10.42 0.02 -29.47
N ASN A 201 9.10 0.27 -29.48
CA ASN A 201 8.54 1.61 -29.51
C ASN A 201 8.73 2.32 -28.15
N THR A 202 9.86 3.01 -27.98
CA THR A 202 10.28 3.64 -26.71
C THR A 202 9.28 4.60 -26.08
N TYR A 203 8.34 5.15 -26.85
CA TYR A 203 7.28 6.04 -26.37
C TYR A 203 6.28 5.37 -25.42
N GLU A 204 6.16 4.04 -25.43
CA GLU A 204 5.25 3.30 -24.55
C GLU A 204 5.81 3.11 -23.15
N TYR A 205 7.12 3.23 -22.96
CA TYR A 205 7.75 3.06 -21.65
C TYR A 205 7.72 4.33 -20.80
N LEU A 206 7.89 4.13 -19.50
CA LEU A 206 7.98 5.17 -18.49
C LEU A 206 9.44 5.36 -18.06
N SER A 207 9.71 6.51 -17.47
CA SER A 207 11.04 6.91 -17.01
C SER A 207 10.98 7.53 -15.62
N ILE A 208 11.91 7.14 -14.75
CA ILE A 208 12.03 7.71 -13.41
C ILE A 208 12.96 8.92 -13.47
N ARG A 209 12.43 10.10 -13.10
CA ARG A 209 13.18 11.36 -13.07
C ARG A 209 13.94 11.51 -11.75
N LYS A 210 15.26 11.67 -11.78
CA LYS A 210 16.07 11.76 -10.55
C LYS A 210 15.87 13.07 -9.78
N ASP A 211 15.43 14.12 -10.47
CA ASP A 211 15.18 15.45 -9.91
C ASP A 211 13.88 15.54 -9.10
N ILE A 212 12.96 14.60 -9.28
CA ILE A 212 11.72 14.52 -8.48
C ILE A 212 11.96 13.67 -7.24
N VAL A 213 12.04 14.33 -6.09
CA VAL A 213 12.15 13.69 -4.78
C VAL A 213 10.77 13.53 -4.18
N ASN A 214 10.34 12.27 -3.95
CA ASN A 214 9.06 12.01 -3.32
C ASN A 214 9.03 12.52 -1.88
N GLN A 215 7.96 13.21 -1.50
CA GLN A 215 7.76 13.82 -0.21
C GLN A 215 6.58 13.17 0.53
N HIS A 216 6.57 13.34 1.84
CA HIS A 216 5.40 13.00 2.64
C HIS A 216 4.36 14.11 2.55
N ILE A 217 3.08 13.73 2.55
CA ILE A 217 1.96 14.66 2.60
C ILE A 217 1.59 14.88 4.07
N ASN A 218 1.63 16.12 4.54
CA ASN A 218 1.09 16.46 5.86
C ASN A 218 -0.33 17.02 5.69
N HIS A 219 -1.33 16.29 6.19
CA HIS A 219 -2.72 16.73 6.14
C HIS A 219 -3.35 16.61 7.53
N ASN A 220 -3.81 17.74 8.09
CA ASN A 220 -4.37 17.84 9.44
C ASN A 220 -3.46 17.23 10.54
N GLY A 221 -2.13 17.37 10.39
CA GLY A 221 -1.14 16.83 11.31
C GLY A 221 -0.83 15.33 11.12
N ILE A 222 -1.48 14.67 10.16
CA ILE A 222 -1.22 13.27 9.81
C ILE A 222 -0.16 13.23 8.71
N ASN A 223 0.93 12.51 9.00
CA ASN A 223 1.97 12.20 8.04
C ASN A 223 1.51 11.05 7.11
N ILE A 224 1.26 11.36 5.85
CA ILE A 224 0.73 10.45 4.84
C ILE A 224 1.80 10.14 3.80
N LYS A 225 2.04 8.85 3.55
CA LYS A 225 2.98 8.38 2.54
C LYS A 225 2.25 7.67 1.41
N THR A 226 2.61 8.00 0.17
CA THR A 226 1.97 7.45 -1.03
C THR A 226 2.92 6.51 -1.78
N TYR A 227 2.39 5.39 -2.26
CA TYR A 227 3.06 4.47 -3.18
C TYR A 227 2.16 4.15 -4.36
N ILE A 228 2.76 3.71 -5.45
CA ILE A 228 2.03 3.30 -6.65
C ILE A 228 2.34 1.83 -6.92
N CYS A 229 1.35 0.97 -6.71
CA CYS A 229 1.33 -0.42 -7.12
C CYS A 229 2.62 -1.17 -6.78
N TYR A 230 3.41 -1.53 -7.79
CA TYR A 230 4.67 -2.27 -7.68
C TYR A 230 5.68 -1.67 -6.69
N ASP A 231 5.70 -0.34 -6.54
CA ASP A 231 6.61 0.37 -5.63
C ASP A 231 6.55 -0.11 -4.19
N VAL A 232 5.35 -0.48 -3.74
CA VAL A 232 5.11 -0.82 -2.34
C VAL A 232 5.78 -2.13 -1.95
N LEU A 233 6.16 -2.96 -2.92
CA LEU A 233 6.72 -4.29 -2.68
C LEU A 233 8.20 -4.25 -2.28
N PHE A 234 8.81 -3.07 -2.27
CA PHE A 234 10.23 -2.88 -1.94
C PHE A 234 10.39 -2.26 -0.56
N PRO A 235 11.08 -2.94 0.38
CA PRO A 235 11.23 -2.44 1.73
C PRO A 235 11.91 -1.07 1.78
N GLU A 236 11.38 -0.20 2.64
CA GLU A 236 12.05 1.07 2.89
C GLU A 236 13.33 0.87 3.72
N THR A 237 14.37 1.60 3.32
CA THR A 237 15.64 1.69 4.04
C THR A 237 15.57 2.65 5.22
N HIS A 238 14.61 3.58 5.19
CA HIS A 238 14.42 4.60 6.22
C HIS A 238 13.30 4.20 7.19
N LYS A 239 13.24 4.92 8.32
CA LYS A 239 12.24 4.71 9.36
C LYS A 239 10.82 4.95 8.80
N SER A 240 9.95 3.96 8.91
CA SER A 240 8.52 4.05 8.62
C SER A 240 7.76 4.46 9.89
N ASP A 241 7.67 5.76 10.16
CA ASP A 241 6.83 6.33 11.23
C ASP A 241 5.74 7.19 10.60
N ASN A 242 4.85 6.53 9.85
CA ASN A 242 3.80 7.18 9.07
C ASN A 242 2.45 7.06 9.79
N GLY A 243 1.66 8.13 9.78
CA GLY A 243 0.29 8.08 10.25
C GLY A 243 -0.57 7.22 9.33
N LEU A 244 -0.42 7.40 8.02
CA LEU A 244 -1.14 6.66 7.01
C LEU A 244 -0.22 6.31 5.84
N VAL A 245 -0.34 5.09 5.35
CA VAL A 245 0.23 4.70 4.06
C VAL A 245 -0.91 4.44 3.08
N ILE A 246 -0.85 5.10 1.92
CA ILE A 246 -1.80 4.91 0.83
C ILE A 246 -1.06 4.36 -0.38
N VAL A 247 -1.60 3.28 -0.95
CA VAL A 247 -1.09 2.68 -2.17
C VAL A 247 -2.18 2.79 -3.23
N GLN A 248 -1.83 3.33 -4.38
CA GLN A 248 -2.70 3.41 -5.55
C GLN A 248 -2.31 2.26 -6.49
N SER A 249 -3.20 1.30 -6.72
CA SER A 249 -2.86 0.05 -7.40
C SER A 249 -3.85 -0.35 -8.48
N ASN A 250 -3.34 -1.01 -9.52
CA ASN A 250 -4.13 -1.67 -10.53
C ASN A 250 -3.60 -3.08 -10.81
N TYR A 251 -4.12 -4.08 -10.08
CA TYR A 251 -3.67 -5.47 -10.25
C TYR A 251 -4.34 -6.20 -11.41
N LYS A 252 -5.13 -5.52 -12.24
CA LYS A 252 -5.94 -6.15 -13.30
C LYS A 252 -5.11 -6.99 -14.29
N LEU A 253 -3.85 -6.64 -14.52
CA LEU A 253 -2.94 -7.43 -15.36
C LEU A 253 -2.62 -8.83 -14.77
N LEU A 254 -2.80 -9.00 -13.46
CA LEU A 254 -2.58 -10.25 -12.74
C LEU A 254 -3.88 -11.06 -12.56
N ASP A 255 -5.00 -10.58 -13.11
CA ASP A 255 -6.31 -11.22 -13.03
C ASP A 255 -6.35 -12.45 -13.94
N LYS A 256 -5.90 -13.58 -13.41
CA LYS A 256 -6.02 -14.90 -14.03
C LYS A 256 -6.87 -15.79 -13.11
N ASN A 257 -8.09 -16.10 -13.55
CA ASN A 257 -9.05 -17.00 -12.86
C ASN A 257 -9.46 -16.51 -11.45
N ASP A 258 -10.00 -17.41 -10.62
CA ASP A 258 -10.51 -17.14 -9.26
C ASP A 258 -9.43 -16.70 -8.24
N MET A 259 -8.17 -16.55 -8.67
CA MET A 259 -7.04 -16.18 -7.80
C MET A 259 -6.89 -14.68 -7.58
N TYR A 260 -7.63 -13.83 -8.31
CA TYR A 260 -7.47 -12.38 -8.25
C TYR A 260 -7.59 -11.80 -6.83
N ASN A 261 -8.62 -12.23 -6.08
CA ASN A 261 -8.82 -11.81 -4.69
C ASN A 261 -7.65 -12.22 -3.77
N ARG A 262 -7.02 -13.37 -4.05
CA ARG A 262 -5.86 -13.85 -3.29
C ARG A 262 -4.62 -13.03 -3.61
N ILE A 263 -4.41 -12.69 -4.89
CA ILE A 263 -3.31 -11.84 -5.34
C ILE A 263 -3.39 -10.46 -4.69
N ILE A 264 -4.58 -9.84 -4.68
CA ILE A 264 -4.78 -8.54 -4.03
C ILE A 264 -4.44 -8.60 -2.53
N LYS A 265 -4.96 -9.60 -1.81
CA LYS A 265 -4.71 -9.75 -0.38
C LYS A 265 -3.23 -9.99 -0.09
N ASN A 266 -2.61 -10.94 -0.78
CA ASN A 266 -1.20 -11.29 -0.58
C ASN A 266 -0.29 -10.11 -0.94
N GLY A 267 -0.52 -9.46 -2.09
CA GLY A 267 0.22 -8.27 -2.49
C GLY A 267 0.05 -7.11 -1.50
N SER A 268 -1.13 -6.98 -0.88
CA SER A 268 -1.37 -5.97 0.16
C SER A 268 -0.63 -6.28 1.46
N ILE A 269 -0.54 -7.56 1.86
CA ILE A 269 0.24 -8.00 3.03
C ILE A 269 1.73 -7.76 2.79
N LEU A 270 2.24 -8.15 1.61
CA LEU A 270 3.63 -7.90 1.21
C LEU A 270 3.95 -6.41 1.23
N GLY A 271 3.09 -5.59 0.63
CA GLY A 271 3.24 -4.13 0.64
C GLY A 271 3.23 -3.55 2.05
N TRP A 272 2.26 -3.94 2.87
CA TRP A 272 2.21 -3.49 4.27
C TRP A 272 3.49 -3.86 5.04
N PHE A 273 3.99 -5.09 4.87
CA PHE A 273 5.23 -5.53 5.50
C PHE A 273 6.43 -4.68 5.06
N ALA A 274 6.52 -4.41 3.75
CA ALA A 274 7.63 -3.68 3.16
C ALA A 274 7.67 -2.20 3.53
N VAL A 275 6.53 -1.54 3.78
CA VAL A 275 6.52 -0.07 3.93
C VAL A 275 5.69 0.48 5.08
N ALA A 276 4.96 -0.35 5.83
CA ALA A 276 3.93 0.12 6.75
C ALA A 276 3.78 -0.68 8.05
N THR A 277 4.75 -1.52 8.42
CA THR A 277 4.72 -2.32 9.66
C THR A 277 4.53 -1.51 10.93
N ASN A 278 5.04 -0.28 10.97
CA ASN A 278 4.89 0.62 12.11
C ASN A 278 3.89 1.78 11.83
N SER A 279 3.19 1.75 10.70
CA SER A 279 2.16 2.75 10.37
C SER A 279 0.84 2.46 11.08
N LEU A 280 0.04 3.49 11.37
CA LEU A 280 -1.25 3.29 12.07
C LEU A 280 -2.28 2.60 11.15
N ALA A 281 -2.24 2.92 9.86
CA ALA A 281 -3.07 2.29 8.83
C ALA A 281 -2.34 2.22 7.49
N TYR A 282 -2.70 1.22 6.71
CA TYR A 282 -2.27 0.98 5.34
C TYR A 282 -3.50 0.73 4.45
N ILE A 283 -3.67 1.52 3.40
CA ILE A 283 -4.79 1.39 2.45
C ILE A 283 -4.23 1.09 1.07
N ASN A 284 -4.50 -0.09 0.53
CA ASN A 284 -4.20 -0.43 -0.85
C ASN A 284 -5.46 -0.30 -1.70
N ILE A 285 -5.58 0.83 -2.41
CA ILE A 285 -6.71 1.18 -3.25
C ILE A 285 -6.57 0.51 -4.61
N GLN A 286 -7.51 -0.36 -4.94
CA GLN A 286 -7.51 -1.12 -6.19
C GLN A 286 -8.39 -0.49 -7.25
N ASN A 287 -7.93 -0.54 -8.50
CA ASN A 287 -8.65 0.07 -9.63
C ASN A 287 -9.96 -0.64 -9.98
N HIS A 288 -10.00 -1.96 -9.87
CA HIS A 288 -11.13 -2.81 -10.27
C HIS A 288 -11.78 -3.54 -9.08
N GLY A 289 -11.83 -2.88 -7.93
CA GLY A 289 -12.36 -3.46 -6.70
C GLY A 289 -11.35 -4.28 -5.89
N GLY A 290 -11.73 -4.55 -4.63
CA GLY A 290 -10.88 -5.28 -3.69
C GLY A 290 -9.90 -4.40 -2.93
N THR A 291 -10.18 -3.11 -2.73
CA THR A 291 -9.41 -2.23 -1.85
C THR A 291 -9.22 -2.87 -0.46
N VAL A 292 -7.98 -2.92 0.02
CA VAL A 292 -7.60 -3.54 1.30
C VAL A 292 -7.19 -2.47 2.30
N LEU A 293 -7.81 -2.47 3.49
CA LEU A 293 -7.33 -1.74 4.66
C LEU A 293 -6.64 -2.72 5.62
N ILE A 294 -5.39 -2.43 5.99
CA ILE A 294 -4.64 -3.12 7.04
C ILE A 294 -4.41 -2.14 8.19
N ARG A 295 -4.80 -2.54 9.40
CA ARG A 295 -4.61 -1.74 10.63
C ARG A 295 -3.20 -1.96 11.20
N LYS A 296 -2.77 -1.13 12.16
CA LYS A 296 -1.45 -1.25 12.83
C LYS A 296 -1.11 -2.67 13.29
N ASN A 297 -2.10 -3.43 13.77
CA ASN A 297 -1.91 -4.81 14.22
C ASN A 297 -1.81 -5.83 13.07
N GLY A 298 -1.74 -5.42 11.81
CA GLY A 298 -1.66 -6.30 10.65
C GLY A 298 -3.00 -6.92 10.23
N LYS A 299 -4.10 -6.65 10.96
CA LYS A 299 -5.41 -7.21 10.61
C LYS A 299 -6.02 -6.50 9.41
N ILE A 300 -6.48 -7.30 8.44
CA ILE A 300 -7.23 -6.85 7.27
C ILE A 300 -8.69 -6.57 7.68
N ASP A 301 -9.22 -5.44 7.24
CA ASP A 301 -10.64 -5.12 7.34
C ASP A 301 -11.40 -5.78 6.18
N TYR A 302 -11.93 -6.98 6.43
CA TYR A 302 -12.64 -7.76 5.41
C TYR A 302 -13.94 -7.12 4.93
N ASN A 303 -14.60 -6.29 5.76
CA ASN A 303 -15.83 -5.61 5.35
C ASN A 303 -15.55 -4.53 4.29
N ILE A 304 -14.43 -3.79 4.45
CA ILE A 304 -13.97 -2.86 3.42
C ILE A 304 -13.62 -3.62 2.14
N PHE A 305 -12.90 -4.73 2.25
CA PHE A 305 -12.54 -5.55 1.10
C PHE A 305 -13.78 -6.00 0.32
N THR A 306 -14.75 -6.65 0.98
CA THR A 306 -15.96 -7.16 0.31
C THR A 306 -16.84 -6.05 -0.27
N THR A 307 -16.97 -4.92 0.44
CA THR A 307 -17.74 -3.77 -0.03
C THR A 307 -17.10 -3.14 -1.28
N SER A 308 -15.77 -3.03 -1.28
CA SER A 308 -15.02 -2.42 -2.39
C SER A 308 -15.03 -3.26 -3.67
N LEU A 309 -15.36 -4.55 -3.61
CA LEU A 309 -15.56 -5.37 -4.82
C LEU A 309 -16.75 -4.88 -5.66
N LYS A 310 -17.71 -4.16 -5.05
CA LYS A 310 -18.97 -3.76 -5.71
C LYS A 310 -19.17 -2.26 -5.82
N LYS A 311 -18.49 -1.45 -5.00
CA LYS A 311 -18.64 0.01 -4.98
C LYS A 311 -17.42 0.70 -5.58
N HIS A 312 -17.63 1.58 -6.55
CA HIS A 312 -16.55 2.36 -7.17
C HIS A 312 -16.17 3.61 -6.36
N PHE A 313 -17.12 4.17 -5.58
CA PHE A 313 -16.84 5.20 -4.57
C PHE A 313 -17.17 4.65 -3.18
N LEU A 314 -16.21 4.78 -2.26
CA LEU A 314 -16.36 4.35 -0.87
C LEU A 314 -15.85 5.42 0.08
N SER A 315 -16.45 5.55 1.25
CA SER A 315 -15.88 6.36 2.33
C SER A 315 -15.37 5.44 3.44
N LEU A 316 -14.09 5.60 3.77
CA LEU A 316 -13.38 4.81 4.77
C LEU A 316 -13.09 5.73 5.95
N MET A 317 -13.82 5.53 7.06
CA MET A 317 -13.44 6.17 8.31
C MET A 317 -12.47 5.26 9.04
N TYR A 318 -11.27 5.76 9.34
CA TYR A 318 -10.40 5.10 10.29
C TYR A 318 -10.12 6.03 11.47
N LYS A 319 -10.21 5.45 12.66
CA LYS A 319 -9.90 6.12 13.91
C LYS A 319 -8.49 5.69 14.31
N LEU A 320 -7.62 6.66 14.59
CA LEU A 320 -6.34 6.38 15.23
C LEU A 320 -6.62 5.95 16.68
N TYR A 321 -6.55 4.64 16.93
CA TYR A 321 -6.54 4.09 18.28
C TYR A 321 -5.15 3.52 18.55
N THR A 322 -4.47 4.06 19.55
CA THR A 322 -3.44 3.34 20.29
C THR A 322 -4.14 2.56 21.41
N SER A 323 -4.21 1.23 21.30
CA SER A 323 -4.72 0.40 22.38
C SER A 323 -3.66 0.21 23.46
N LEU A 324 -4.03 0.38 24.73
CA LEU A 324 -3.38 -0.36 25.83
C LEU A 324 -3.65 -1.85 25.59
N SER A 325 -2.61 -2.68 25.48
CA SER A 325 -2.79 -4.13 25.53
C SER A 325 -2.85 -4.57 26.99
N MET A 326 -4.01 -5.08 27.42
CA MET A 326 -4.11 -5.93 28.60
C MET A 326 -3.24 -7.18 28.39
N ILE A 327 -2.49 -7.52 29.44
CA ILE A 327 -1.64 -8.70 29.50
C ILE A 327 -2.53 -9.95 29.53
N SER A 328 -2.48 -10.77 28.48
CA SER A 328 -2.87 -12.17 28.56
C SER A 328 -1.66 -13.04 28.22
N CYS A 329 -0.96 -13.48 29.27
CA CYS A 329 -0.09 -14.63 29.20
C CYS A 329 -0.90 -15.87 28.81
N ILE A 330 -0.24 -16.88 28.22
CA ILE A 330 -0.76 -18.22 27.88
C ILE A 330 -1.37 -18.30 26.47
N CYS A 331 -0.51 -18.34 25.43
CA CYS A 331 -0.83 -18.97 24.12
C CYS A 331 0.38 -19.09 23.15
N VAL A 332 1.57 -18.60 23.52
CA VAL A 332 2.74 -18.54 22.61
C VAL A 332 3.30 -19.93 22.23
N VAL A 333 3.14 -20.93 23.10
CA VAL A 333 3.69 -22.28 22.87
C VAL A 333 2.87 -23.07 21.84
N SER A 334 1.54 -22.92 21.80
CA SER A 334 0.68 -23.63 20.83
C SER A 334 0.83 -23.06 19.41
N ALA A 335 0.92 -21.73 19.27
CA ALA A 335 1.04 -21.07 17.97
C ALA A 335 2.36 -21.38 17.24
N TYR A 336 3.46 -21.56 17.99
CA TYR A 336 4.76 -21.92 17.41
C TYR A 336 4.83 -23.42 17.06
N SER A 337 4.20 -24.29 17.84
CA SER A 337 4.00 -25.71 17.48
C SER A 337 3.21 -25.82 16.18
N ASP A 338 2.14 -25.05 16.01
CA ASP A 338 1.35 -25.05 14.76
C ASP A 338 2.12 -24.44 13.58
N MET A 339 2.93 -23.41 13.80
CA MET A 339 3.78 -22.82 12.76
C MET A 339 4.90 -23.78 12.32
N ILE A 340 5.53 -24.47 13.27
CA ILE A 340 6.52 -25.52 13.03
C ILE A 340 5.87 -26.69 12.30
N ASN A 341 4.72 -27.18 12.78
CA ASN A 341 4.00 -28.29 12.14
C ASN A 341 3.55 -27.94 10.72
N HIS A 342 3.13 -26.69 10.46
CA HIS A 342 2.84 -26.23 9.10
C HIS A 342 4.08 -26.06 8.21
N LEU A 343 5.23 -25.67 8.77
CA LEU A 343 6.51 -25.60 8.07
C LEU A 343 7.06 -26.99 7.72
N PHE A 344 6.86 -27.98 8.60
CA PHE A 344 7.28 -29.37 8.36
C PHE A 344 6.31 -30.16 7.48
N ALA A 345 5.01 -29.89 7.52
CA ALA A 345 4.03 -30.51 6.64
C ALA A 345 4.23 -30.16 5.15
N TRP A 346 4.93 -29.06 4.84
CA TRP A 346 5.29 -28.68 3.47
C TRP A 346 6.54 -29.40 2.93
N ASN A 347 7.28 -30.12 3.79
CA ASN A 347 8.53 -30.80 3.44
C ASN A 347 8.39 -32.32 3.34
N ILE A 348 7.17 -32.87 3.46
CA ILE A 348 6.92 -34.32 3.46
C ILE A 348 6.21 -34.81 2.19
N ASP A 349 5.71 -33.91 1.33
CA ASP A 349 5.07 -34.26 0.05
C ASP A 349 5.84 -33.74 -1.18
N GLN A 350 7.17 -33.86 -1.19
CA GLN A 350 7.97 -33.87 -2.43
C GLN A 350 8.65 -35.23 -2.61
#